data_AF-A0A0D0CQG1-F1
#
_entry.id   AF-A0A0D0CQG1-F1
#
_cell.length_a   1.000
_cell.length_b   1.000
_cell.length_c   1.000
_cell.angle_alpha   90.00
_cell.angle_beta   90.00
_cell.angle_gamma   90.00
#
_symmetry.space_group_name_H-M   'P 1'
#
loop_
_entity.id
_entity.type
_entity.pdbx_description
1 polymer ?
#
loop_
_entity_poly.entity_id
_entity_poly.type
_entity_poly.pdbx_seq_one_letter_code
_entity_poly.pdbx_strand_id
1 'polypeptide(L)' 'ASVLETAGKSPLQGHGIHIGSTLEYLLRNIPFDVVKVKGRWGSDAFLVYLRRHTQILAPYMQAQPSLHESFLRLTLPPVR' A
#
# COMPACT_ATOMS: atom_id res chain seq x y z
N ALA A 1 4.25 -5.14 -31.32
CA ALA A 1 3.18 -5.46 -30.37
C ALA A 1 3.67 -5.16 -28.96
N SER A 2 2.87 -4.47 -28.14
CA SER A 2 3.15 -4.32 -26.71
C SER A 2 3.21 -5.71 -26.04
N VAL A 3 3.96 -5.85 -24.94
CA VAL A 3 4.01 -7.10 -24.16
C VAL A 3 2.61 -7.60 -23.79
N LEU A 4 1.67 -6.67 -23.54
CA LEU A 4 0.27 -7.01 -23.25
C LEU A 4 -0.48 -7.54 -24.48
N GLU A 5 -0.22 -6.98 -25.67
CA GLU A 5 -0.83 -7.45 -26.93
C GLU A 5 -0.32 -8.85 -27.29
N THR A 6 0.98 -9.10 -27.14
CA THR A 6 1.55 -10.45 -27.32
C THR A 6 0.99 -11.44 -26.31
N ALA A 7 0.59 -10.98 -25.12
CA ALA A 7 -0.07 -11.79 -24.09
C ALA A 7 -1.59 -11.90 -24.26
N GLY A 8 -2.19 -11.36 -25.34
CA GLY A 8 -3.63 -11.37 -25.55
C GLY A 8 -4.43 -10.56 -24.52
N LYS A 9 -3.78 -9.61 -23.85
CA LYS A 9 -4.39 -8.77 -22.80
C LYS A 9 -4.71 -7.39 -23.34
N SER A 10 -5.81 -6.82 -22.84
CA SER A 10 -6.15 -5.42 -23.09
C SER A 10 -5.03 -4.49 -22.62
N PRO A 11 -4.80 -3.36 -23.31
CA PRO A 11 -3.84 -2.35 -22.87
C PRO A 11 -4.14 -1.90 -21.43
N LEU A 12 -3.13 -1.95 -20.55
CA LEU A 12 -3.21 -1.32 -19.23
C LEU A 12 -2.74 0.12 -19.30
N GLN A 13 -3.46 1.01 -18.63
CA GLN A 13 -3.00 2.38 -18.41
C GLN A 13 -1.79 2.41 -17.48
N GLY A 14 -0.82 3.28 -17.78
CA GLY A 14 0.37 3.47 -16.95
C GLY A 14 0.04 3.86 -15.51
N HIS A 15 -1.06 4.59 -15.28
CA HIS A 15 -1.53 4.93 -13.94
C HIS A 15 -1.87 3.68 -13.10
N GLY A 16 -2.53 2.68 -13.69
CA GLY A 16 -2.85 1.42 -13.02
C GLY A 16 -1.59 0.61 -12.67
N ILE A 17 -0.60 0.61 -13.56
CA ILE A 17 0.71 -0.02 -13.31
C ILE A 17 1.44 0.70 -12.17
N HIS A 18 1.36 2.02 -12.11
CA HIS A 18 2.00 2.82 -11.06
C HIS A 18 1.40 2.54 -9.67
N ILE A 19 0.08 2.47 -9.58
CA ILE A 19 -0.63 2.08 -8.35
C ILE A 19 -0.31 0.62 -7.98
N GLY A 20 -0.38 -0.30 -8.96
CA GLY A 20 -0.08 -1.71 -8.74
C GLY A 20 1.34 -1.91 -8.19
N SER A 21 2.31 -1.19 -8.75
CA SER A 21 3.71 -1.23 -8.30
C SER A 21 3.87 -0.68 -6.88
N THR A 22 3.18 0.41 -6.54
CA THR A 22 3.16 0.97 -5.17
C THR A 22 2.69 -0.07 -4.15
N LEU A 23 1.58 -0.75 -4.44
CA LEU A 23 1.06 -1.82 -3.59
C LEU A 23 2.06 -2.98 -3.44
N GLU A 24 2.66 -3.37 -4.56
CA GLU A 24 3.57 -4.51 -4.66
C GLU A 24 4.90 -4.28 -3.92
N TYR A 25 5.36 -3.02 -3.82
CA TYR A 25 6.49 -2.65 -2.96
C TYR A 25 6.12 -2.72 -1.47
N LEU A 26 4.95 -2.20 -1.09
CA LEU A 26 4.51 -2.22 0.31
C LEU A 26 4.32 -3.65 0.83
N LEU A 27 3.78 -4.55 0.00
CA LEU A 27 3.67 -5.97 0.34
C LEU A 27 5.03 -6.68 0.52
N ARG A 28 6.11 -6.11 -0.03
CA ARG A 28 7.50 -6.55 0.21
C ARG A 28 8.18 -5.83 1.38
N ASN A 29 7.39 -5.18 2.25
CA ASN A 29 7.89 -4.42 3.40
C ASN A 29 8.84 -3.27 3.02
N ILE A 30 8.70 -2.69 1.83
CA ILE A 30 9.40 -1.45 1.52
C ILE A 30 8.73 -0.30 2.31
N PRO A 31 9.51 0.52 3.03
CA PRO A 31 8.97 1.64 3.81
C PRO A 31 8.14 2.63 2.99
N PHE A 32 7.12 3.23 3.61
CA PHE A 32 6.20 4.18 2.97
C PHE A 32 6.90 5.39 2.33
N ASP A 33 7.88 5.96 3.03
CA ASP A 33 8.71 7.07 2.56
C ASP A 33 9.55 6.67 1.33
N VAL A 34 10.13 5.46 1.35
CA VAL A 34 10.88 4.92 0.21
C VAL A 34 9.95 4.70 -0.99
N VAL A 35 8.75 4.16 -0.78
CA VAL A 35 7.75 3.98 -1.85
C VAL A 35 7.30 5.33 -2.41
N LYS A 36 7.10 6.33 -1.56
CA LYS A 36 6.74 7.69 -1.97
C LYS A 36 7.79 8.29 -2.91
N VAL A 37 9.06 8.21 -2.53
CA VAL A 37 10.20 8.67 -3.36
C VAL A 37 10.30 7.86 -4.65
N LYS A 38 10.22 6.52 -4.55
CA LYS A 38 10.39 5.61 -5.70
C LYS A 38 9.27 5.76 -6.74
N GLY A 39 8.04 5.98 -6.28
CA GLY A 39 6.89 6.28 -7.13
C GLY A 39 6.81 7.74 -7.57
N ARG A 40 7.74 8.60 -7.16
CA ARG A 40 7.72 10.05 -7.45
C ARG A 40 6.36 10.67 -7.07
N TRP A 41 5.78 10.21 -5.97
CA TRP A 41 4.52 10.73 -5.46
C TRP A 41 4.74 12.11 -4.86
N GLY A 42 4.10 13.14 -5.44
CA GLY A 42 4.20 14.52 -4.96
C GLY A 42 3.49 14.79 -3.63
N SER A 43 2.68 13.84 -3.16
CA SER A 43 1.93 13.92 -1.91
C SER A 43 1.66 12.52 -1.35
N ASP A 44 0.94 12.44 -0.23
CA ASP A 44 0.49 11.18 0.36
C ASP A 44 -0.76 10.59 -0.33
N ALA A 45 -1.13 11.10 -1.51
CA ALA A 45 -2.25 10.58 -2.28
C ALA A 45 -2.13 9.08 -2.60
N PHE A 46 -0.92 8.51 -2.60
CA PHE A 46 -0.72 7.08 -2.81
C PHE A 46 -1.34 6.22 -1.70
N LEU A 47 -1.53 6.77 -0.49
CA LEU A 47 -2.11 6.06 0.64
C LEU A 47 -3.56 5.65 0.38
N VAL A 48 -4.31 6.39 -0.45
CA VAL A 48 -5.70 6.04 -0.78
C VAL A 48 -5.81 4.75 -1.59
N TYR A 49 -4.71 4.32 -2.22
CA TYR A 49 -4.65 3.09 -3.01
C TYR A 49 -4.12 1.90 -2.21
N LEU A 50 -3.93 2.05 -0.89
CA LEU A 50 -3.62 0.94 -0.02
C LEU A 50 -4.73 -0.11 -0.08
N ARG A 51 -4.30 -1.34 -0.33
CA ARG A 51 -5.13 -2.54 -0.27
C ARG A 51 -4.41 -3.54 0.62
N ARG A 52 -5.14 -4.48 1.23
CA ARG A 52 -4.58 -5.44 2.20
C ARG A 52 -3.95 -4.74 3.42
N HIS A 53 -4.67 -3.76 3.98
CA HIS A 53 -4.25 -2.93 5.11
C HIS A 53 -3.62 -3.73 6.26
N THR A 54 -4.21 -4.85 6.66
CA THR A 54 -3.67 -5.67 7.76
C THR A 54 -2.28 -6.20 7.44
N GLN A 55 -2.03 -6.69 6.22
CA GLN A 55 -0.72 -7.23 5.82
C GLN A 55 0.33 -6.13 5.78
N ILE A 56 -0.04 -4.95 5.25
CA ILE A 56 0.89 -3.83 5.10
C ILE A 56 1.18 -3.17 6.45
N LEU A 57 0.16 -2.97 7.30
CA LEU A 57 0.29 -2.18 8.53
C LEU A 57 0.74 -3.00 9.73
N ALA A 58 0.52 -4.32 9.75
CA ALA A 58 0.89 -5.16 10.90
C ALA A 58 2.37 -5.00 11.32
N PRO A 59 3.37 -5.02 10.41
CA PRO A 59 4.76 -4.83 10.80
C PRO A 59 5.02 -3.48 11.48
N TYR A 60 4.37 -2.41 11.01
CA TYR A 60 4.52 -1.06 11.57
C TYR A 60 3.85 -0.93 12.95
N MET A 61 2.67 -1.53 13.12
CA MET A 61 1.98 -1.57 14.41
C MET A 61 2.77 -2.39 15.44
N GLN A 62 3.31 -3.54 15.04
CA GLN A 62 4.11 -4.41 15.90
C GLN A 62 5.43 -3.76 16.31
N ALA A 63 6.08 -3.03 15.40
CA ALA A 63 7.31 -2.29 15.70
C ALA A 63 7.09 -1.13 16.67
N GLN A 64 5.86 -0.62 16.81
CA GLN A 64 5.53 0.51 17.66
C GLN A 64 4.31 0.23 18.56
N PRO A 65 4.53 -0.36 19.74
CA PRO A 65 3.45 -0.78 20.64
C PRO A 65 2.45 0.32 21.00
N SER A 66 2.91 1.57 21.17
CA SER A 66 2.04 2.71 21.47
C SER A 66 1.05 3.05 20.35
N LEU A 67 1.46 2.86 19.09
CA LEU A 67 0.61 3.06 17.92
C LEU A 67 -0.41 1.92 17.84
N HIS A 68 0.01 0.68 18.09
CA HIS A 68 -0.88 -0.47 18.14
C HIS A 68 -1.99 -0.29 19.19
N GLU A 69 -1.63 0.08 20.42
CA GLU A 69 -2.59 0.36 21.50
C GLU A 69 -3.59 1.46 21.10
N SER A 70 -3.10 2.56 20.52
CA SER A 70 -3.94 3.65 20.05
C SER A 70 -4.91 3.20 18.95
N PHE A 71 -4.42 2.38 18.01
CA PHE A 71 -5.25 1.80 16.95
C PHE A 71 -6.33 0.87 17.52
N LEU A 72 -5.99 0.00 18.47
CA LEU A 72 -6.96 -0.89 19.12
C LEU A 72 -8.06 -0.09 19.83
N ARG A 73 -7.71 0.97 20.56
CA ARG A 73 -8.71 1.85 21.22
C ARG A 73 -9.69 2.51 20.25
N LEU A 74 -9.24 2.85 19.04
CA LEU A 74 -10.06 3.51 18.03
C LEU A 74 -10.91 2.54 17.21
N THR A 75 -10.47 1.29 17.05
CA THR A 75 -11.09 0.33 16.13
C THR A 75 -11.86 -0.78 16.81
N LEU A 76 -11.54 -1.12 18.06
CA LEU A 76 -12.30 -2.09 18.82
C LEU A 76 -13.59 -1.45 19.35
N PRO A 77 -14.74 -2.15 19.25
CA PRO A 77 -15.94 -1.71 19.92
C PRO A 77 -15.73 -1.73 21.44
N PRO A 78 -16.40 -0.84 22.19
CA PRO A 78 -16.35 -0.87 23.65
C PRO A 78 -16.81 -2.23 24.17
N VAL A 79 -16.07 -2.77 25.13
CA VAL A 79 -16.41 -4.03 25.80
C VAL A 79 -17.77 -3.84 26.46
N ARG A 80 -18.77 -4.64 26.04
CA ARG A 80 -20.10 -4.70 26.65
C ARG A 80 -20.11 -5.63 27.84
#